data_AF-A0A023FCC6-F1
#
_entry.id   AF-A0A023FCC6-F1
#
_cell.length_a   1.000
_cell.length_b   1.000
_cell.length_c   1.000
_cell.angle_alpha   90.00
_cell.angle_beta   90.00
_cell.angle_gamma   90.00
#
_symmetry.space_group_name_H-M   'P 1'
#
loop_
_entity.id
_entity.type
_entity.pdbx_description
1 polymer ?
#
loop_
_entity_poly.entity_id
_entity_poly.type
_entity_poly.pdbx_seq_one_letter_code
_entity_poly.pdbx_strand_id
1 'polypeptide(L)'
;GSHISLFLVQLVLLIGSSTQAQTYLDALNSVVKLNAVRDHIKNYRPQILVLTGNPADRLPLVDFAYLLTKKLSLMVCGDIRKPPMSYRSRNALMAKAYSCFEQRKVKAFYSVVVDNSFSKGVLSLIQLVGVGKLRPNVVLMGFKANWQTCPKQELQDTSMPSTTHSTPTWR
;
A
#
# COMPACT_ATOMS: atom_id res chain seq x y z
N GLY A 1 15.50 -26.02 -34.50
CA GLY A 1 14.56 -26.37 -33.41
C GLY A 1 15.21 -26.31 -32.04
N SER A 2 16.36 -26.96 -31.85
CA SER A 2 16.99 -27.17 -30.53
C SER A 2 17.57 -25.91 -29.87
N HIS A 3 17.99 -24.91 -30.65
CA HIS A 3 18.54 -23.65 -30.12
C HIS A 3 17.47 -22.75 -29.47
N ILE A 4 16.21 -22.80 -29.94
CA ILE A 4 15.13 -21.96 -29.39
C ILE A 4 14.65 -22.50 -28.04
N SER A 5 14.64 -23.83 -27.88
CA SER A 5 14.32 -24.50 -26.61
C SER A 5 15.36 -24.20 -25.53
N LEU A 6 16.66 -24.22 -25.89
CA LEU A 6 17.74 -23.86 -24.97
C LEU A 6 17.63 -22.39 -24.52
N PHE A 7 17.28 -21.47 -25.43
CA PHE A 7 17.10 -20.06 -25.10
C PHE A 7 15.93 -19.80 -24.15
N LEU A 8 14.80 -20.52 -24.29
CA LEU A 8 13.67 -20.41 -23.36
C LEU A 8 14.01 -20.93 -21.97
N VAL A 9 14.72 -22.06 -21.88
CA VAL A 9 15.16 -22.63 -20.59
C VAL A 9 16.21 -21.72 -19.93
N GLN A 10 17.12 -21.13 -20.71
CA GLN A 10 18.12 -20.17 -20.22
C GLN A 10 17.47 -18.87 -19.71
N LEU A 11 16.40 -18.39 -20.36
CA LEU A 11 15.66 -17.18 -19.96
C LEU A 11 14.94 -17.39 -18.62
N VAL A 12 14.38 -18.58 -18.37
CA VAL A 12 13.74 -18.93 -17.09
C VAL A 12 14.78 -19.00 -15.96
N LEU A 13 15.99 -19.50 -16.23
CA LEU A 13 17.08 -19.55 -15.26
C LEU A 13 17.73 -18.18 -14.99
N LEU A 14 17.63 -17.23 -15.92
CA LEU A 14 18.23 -15.89 -15.81
C LEU A 14 17.42 -14.91 -14.94
N ILE A 15 16.17 -15.22 -14.57
CA ILE A 15 15.26 -14.29 -13.88
C ILE A 15 15.42 -14.30 -12.33
N GLY A 16 16.27 -15.16 -11.78
CA GLY A 16 16.68 -15.05 -10.37
C GLY A 16 17.09 -16.38 -9.74
N SER A 17 17.75 -16.29 -8.59
CA SER A 17 18.09 -17.45 -7.74
C SER A 17 16.90 -18.41 -7.64
N SER A 18 17.14 -19.72 -7.81
CA SER A 18 16.09 -20.74 -7.92
C SER A 18 15.04 -20.67 -6.79
N THR A 19 15.42 -20.21 -5.59
CA THR A 19 14.52 -20.01 -4.44
C THR A 19 13.62 -18.78 -4.58
N GLN A 20 14.14 -17.67 -5.11
CA GLN A 20 13.37 -16.45 -5.37
C GLN A 20 12.37 -16.67 -6.51
N ALA A 21 12.80 -17.38 -7.56
CA ALA A 21 11.94 -17.77 -8.67
C ALA A 21 10.78 -18.66 -8.19
N GLN A 22 11.06 -19.66 -7.34
CA GLN A 22 10.01 -20.52 -6.78
C GLN A 22 9.03 -19.74 -5.89
N THR A 23 9.53 -18.88 -5.01
CA THR A 23 8.69 -18.05 -4.13
C THR A 23 7.74 -17.16 -4.93
N TYR A 24 8.23 -16.58 -6.04
CA TYR A 24 7.41 -15.78 -6.94
C TYR A 24 6.30 -16.61 -7.59
N LEU A 25 6.62 -17.80 -8.10
CA LEU A 25 5.63 -18.70 -8.71
C LEU A 25 4.57 -19.15 -7.71
N ASP A 26 4.98 -19.48 -6.49
CA ASP A 26 4.06 -19.89 -5.42
C ASP A 26 3.11 -18.75 -5.04
N ALA A 27 3.62 -17.52 -4.92
CA ALA A 27 2.81 -16.34 -4.65
C ALA A 27 1.82 -16.07 -5.79
N LEU A 28 2.28 -16.09 -7.05
CA LEU A 28 1.44 -15.88 -8.23
C LEU A 28 0.31 -16.92 -8.31
N ASN A 29 0.65 -18.20 -8.20
CA ASN A 29 -0.32 -19.29 -8.24
C ASN A 29 -1.33 -19.17 -7.08
N SER A 30 -0.88 -18.75 -5.89
CA SER A 30 -1.76 -18.53 -4.74
C SER A 30 -2.75 -17.40 -4.99
N VAL A 31 -2.31 -16.27 -5.55
CA VAL A 31 -3.19 -15.14 -5.89
C VAL A 31 -4.21 -15.51 -6.98
N VAL A 32 -3.79 -16.28 -8.00
CA VAL A 32 -4.71 -16.76 -9.04
C VAL A 32 -5.74 -17.74 -8.46
N LYS A 33 -5.33 -18.68 -7.60
CA LYS A 33 -6.23 -19.60 -6.90
C LYS A 33 -7.27 -18.86 -6.05
N LEU A 34 -6.88 -17.75 -5.40
CA LEU A 34 -7.81 -16.93 -4.63
C LEU A 34 -8.96 -16.40 -5.48
N ASN A 35 -8.76 -16.12 -6.77
CA ASN A 35 -9.83 -15.64 -7.65
C ASN A 35 -10.94 -16.68 -7.88
N ALA A 36 -10.63 -17.98 -7.81
CA ALA A 36 -11.60 -19.05 -7.99
C ALA A 36 -12.47 -19.34 -6.75
N VAL A 37 -12.07 -18.84 -5.58
CA VAL A 37 -12.81 -19.03 -4.32
C VAL A 37 -14.10 -18.21 -4.37
N ARG A 38 -15.27 -18.83 -4.16
CA ARG A 38 -16.55 -18.12 -4.14
C ARG A 38 -16.67 -17.25 -2.88
N ASP A 39 -17.17 -16.04 -3.04
CA ASP A 39 -17.44 -15.16 -1.90
C ASP A 39 -18.73 -15.64 -1.21
N HIS A 40 -18.62 -16.05 0.05
CA HIS A 40 -19.77 -16.37 0.88
C HIS A 40 -20.08 -15.17 1.79
N ILE A 41 -21.36 -14.82 1.92
CA ILE A 41 -21.86 -13.66 2.71
C ILE A 41 -21.39 -13.73 4.18
N LYS A 42 -21.08 -14.93 4.69
CA LYS A 42 -20.59 -15.16 6.06
C LYS A 42 -19.07 -15.00 6.25
N ASN A 43 -18.29 -14.75 5.18
CA ASN A 43 -16.83 -14.70 5.19
C ASN A 43 -16.29 -13.31 4.82
N TYR A 44 -16.80 -12.26 5.44
CA TYR A 44 -16.21 -10.94 5.26
C TYR A 44 -14.77 -10.91 5.81
N ARG A 45 -13.80 -10.54 4.96
CA ARG A 45 -12.39 -10.35 5.32
C ARG A 45 -11.99 -8.90 5.04
N PRO A 46 -11.68 -8.10 6.08
CA PRO A 46 -11.29 -6.71 5.89
C PRO A 46 -9.88 -6.65 5.30
N GLN A 47 -9.77 -6.15 4.08
CA GLN A 47 -8.52 -5.80 3.41
C GLN A 47 -8.38 -4.28 3.44
N ILE A 48 -7.41 -3.78 4.19
CA ILE A 48 -7.39 -2.38 4.61
C ILE A 48 -6.35 -1.58 3.82
N LEU A 49 -6.81 -0.49 3.20
CA LEU A 49 -5.96 0.60 2.71
C LEU A 49 -5.90 1.67 3.80
N VAL A 50 -4.73 1.88 4.39
CA VAL A 50 -4.52 2.85 5.46
C VAL A 50 -3.86 4.10 4.90
N LEU A 51 -4.52 5.25 4.99
CA LEU A 51 -4.00 6.54 4.54
C LEU A 51 -3.08 7.14 5.60
N THR A 52 -1.89 6.56 5.74
CA THR A 52 -0.89 6.96 6.74
C THR A 52 -0.01 8.11 6.27
N GLY A 53 0.16 8.29 4.95
CA GLY A 53 1.35 8.96 4.46
C GLY A 53 2.58 8.10 4.76
N ASN A 54 3.65 8.72 5.25
CA ASN A 54 4.78 7.98 5.80
C ASN A 54 4.37 7.21 7.07
N PRO A 55 4.48 5.86 7.10
CA PRO A 55 4.00 5.05 8.21
C PRO A 55 4.71 5.35 9.54
N ALA A 56 5.97 5.83 9.49
CA ALA A 56 6.73 6.19 10.68
C ALA A 56 6.14 7.40 11.43
N ASP A 57 5.41 8.27 10.72
CA ASP A 57 4.85 9.50 11.30
C ASP A 57 3.52 9.23 12.03
N ARG A 58 2.87 8.09 11.75
CA ARG A 58 1.54 7.72 12.29
C ARG A 58 1.47 6.25 12.73
N LEU A 59 2.45 5.84 13.51
CA LEU A 59 2.53 4.50 14.06
C LEU A 59 1.25 4.02 14.78
N PRO A 60 0.55 4.85 15.60
CA PRO A 60 -0.69 4.39 16.24
C PRO A 60 -1.77 3.96 15.24
N LEU A 61 -1.88 4.65 14.09
CA LEU A 61 -2.83 4.30 13.03
C LEU A 61 -2.44 2.99 12.34
N VAL A 62 -1.14 2.77 12.11
CA VAL A 62 -0.60 1.52 11.57
C VAL A 62 -0.90 0.35 12.52
N ASP A 63 -0.58 0.52 13.81
CA ASP A 63 -0.79 -0.53 14.82
C ASP A 63 -2.28 -0.86 14.98
N PHE A 64 -3.14 0.16 15.01
CA PHE A 64 -4.59 -0.02 15.05
C PHE A 64 -5.10 -0.81 13.85
N ALA A 65 -4.68 -0.45 12.63
CA ALA A 65 -5.04 -1.20 11.42
C ALA A 65 -4.55 -2.66 11.45
N TYR A 66 -3.33 -2.86 11.98
CA TYR A 66 -2.74 -4.19 12.08
C TYR A 66 -3.46 -5.08 13.10
N LEU A 67 -3.98 -4.49 14.18
CA LEU A 67 -4.86 -5.17 15.14
C LEU A 67 -6.21 -5.53 14.51
N LEU A 68 -6.82 -4.63 13.74
CA LEU A 68 -8.09 -4.88 13.04
C LEU A 68 -8.00 -6.05 12.05
N THR A 69 -6.88 -6.17 11.33
CA THR A 69 -6.66 -7.28 10.37
C THR A 69 -6.30 -8.60 11.04
N LYS A 70 -6.23 -8.65 12.37
CA LYS A 70 -5.71 -9.78 13.17
C LYS A 70 -4.36 -10.30 12.64
N LYS A 71 -3.56 -9.44 12.00
CA LYS A 71 -2.27 -9.77 11.38
C LYS A 71 -2.31 -10.76 10.21
N LEU A 72 -3.49 -11.03 9.65
CA LEU A 72 -3.69 -12.06 8.63
C LEU A 72 -4.21 -11.50 7.29
N SER A 73 -4.82 -10.33 7.29
CA SER A 73 -5.43 -9.75 6.10
C SER A 73 -4.51 -8.77 5.39
N LEU A 74 -4.79 -8.49 4.11
CA LEU A 74 -4.07 -7.49 3.34
C LEU A 74 -4.14 -6.14 4.05
N MET A 75 -2.97 -5.53 4.24
CA MET A 75 -2.83 -4.16 4.71
C MET A 75 -1.91 -3.41 3.75
N VAL A 76 -2.36 -2.28 3.23
CA VAL A 76 -1.57 -1.40 2.37
C VAL A 76 -1.55 0.00 2.98
N CYS A 77 -0.36 0.54 3.24
CA CYS A 77 -0.19 1.92 3.65
C CYS A 77 -0.06 2.81 2.40
N GLY A 78 -1.00 3.73 2.22
CA GLY A 78 -1.04 4.69 1.12
C GLY A 78 -0.41 6.03 1.52
N ASP A 79 0.44 6.55 0.64
CA ASP A 79 1.04 7.88 0.74
C ASP A 79 0.75 8.69 -0.53
N ILE A 80 0.15 9.88 -0.36
CA ILE A 80 -0.15 10.79 -1.46
C ILE A 80 0.78 11.99 -1.35
N ARG A 81 1.57 12.21 -2.40
CA ARG A 81 2.57 13.28 -2.46
C ARG A 81 2.26 14.22 -3.61
N LYS A 82 2.52 15.50 -3.41
CA LYS A 82 2.41 16.49 -4.48
C LYS A 82 3.64 16.39 -5.41
N PRO A 83 3.47 16.63 -6.72
CA PRO A 83 4.61 16.74 -7.63
C PRO A 83 5.45 18.00 -7.34
N PRO A 84 6.73 18.03 -7.76
CA PRO A 84 7.44 16.94 -8.45
C PRO A 84 8.01 15.89 -7.49
N MET A 85 8.04 14.63 -7.94
CA MET A 85 8.72 13.55 -7.22
C MET A 85 9.69 12.82 -8.15
N SER A 86 10.95 12.75 -7.75
CA SER A 86 11.94 11.94 -8.46
C SER A 86 11.80 10.44 -8.13
N TYR A 87 12.23 9.59 -9.05
CA TYR A 87 12.31 8.14 -8.80
C TYR A 87 13.17 7.80 -7.58
N ARG A 88 14.28 8.52 -7.37
CA ARG A 88 15.15 8.36 -6.20
C ARG A 88 14.41 8.66 -4.89
N SER A 89 13.67 9.77 -4.84
CA SER A 89 12.87 10.15 -3.67
C SER A 89 11.78 9.11 -3.38
N ARG A 90 11.12 8.59 -4.42
CA ARG A 90 10.12 7.53 -4.28
C ARG A 90 10.71 6.26 -3.67
N ASN A 91 11.86 5.82 -4.17
CA ASN A 91 12.52 4.61 -3.67
C ASN A 91 13.03 4.80 -2.23
N ALA A 92 13.54 5.98 -1.88
CA ALA A 92 13.94 6.29 -0.51
C ALA A 92 12.75 6.22 0.47
N LEU A 93 11.58 6.74 0.08
CA LEU A 93 10.34 6.62 0.87
C LEU A 93 9.93 5.15 1.04
N MET A 94 9.95 4.37 -0.04
CA MET A 94 9.64 2.94 0.01
C MET A 94 10.58 2.18 0.95
N ALA A 95 11.89 2.39 0.84
CA ALA A 95 12.87 1.76 1.71
C ALA A 95 12.65 2.12 3.19
N LYS A 96 12.37 3.39 3.47
CA LYS A 96 12.07 3.85 4.84
C LYS A 96 10.79 3.23 5.39
N ALA A 97 9.75 3.12 4.58
CA ALA A 97 8.49 2.48 4.96
C ALA A 97 8.68 0.99 5.28
N TYR A 98 9.37 0.24 4.41
CA TYR A 98 9.64 -1.19 4.66
C TYR A 98 10.54 -1.42 5.87
N SER A 99 11.54 -0.57 6.09
CA SER A 99 12.36 -0.62 7.32
C SER A 99 11.51 -0.41 8.58
N CYS A 100 10.55 0.53 8.55
CA CYS A 100 9.60 0.72 9.64
C CYS A 100 8.73 -0.52 9.89
N PHE A 101 8.25 -1.18 8.83
CA PHE A 101 7.44 -2.39 8.94
C PHE A 101 8.23 -3.56 9.53
N GLU A 102 9.48 -3.73 9.11
CA GLU A 102 10.37 -4.77 9.64
C GLU A 102 10.64 -4.56 11.14
N GLN A 103 10.99 -3.34 11.54
CA GLN A 103 11.21 -2.98 12.95
C GLN A 103 9.97 -3.22 13.83
N ARG A 104 8.77 -2.94 13.30
CA ARG A 104 7.48 -3.12 14.01
C ARG A 104 6.91 -4.54 13.86
N LYS A 105 7.53 -5.41 13.04
CA LYS A 105 7.00 -6.73 12.65
C LYS A 105 5.59 -6.67 12.06
N VAL A 106 5.30 -5.61 11.30
CA VAL A 106 4.02 -5.40 10.62
C VAL A 106 4.09 -5.96 9.21
N LYS A 107 3.10 -6.78 8.84
CA LYS A 107 2.98 -7.33 7.48
C LYS A 107 2.08 -6.41 6.65
N ALA A 108 2.68 -5.44 5.99
CA ALA A 108 1.97 -4.49 5.14
C ALA A 108 2.76 -4.15 3.87
N PHE A 109 2.04 -3.73 2.84
CA PHE A 109 2.61 -3.14 1.62
C PHE A 109 2.59 -1.62 1.69
N TYR A 110 3.44 -0.97 0.91
CA TYR A 110 3.48 0.49 0.81
C TYR A 110 3.24 0.94 -0.64
N SER A 111 2.33 1.90 -0.83
CA SER A 111 2.00 2.45 -2.14
C SER A 111 2.05 3.97 -2.10
N VAL A 112 2.74 4.57 -3.07
CA VAL A 112 2.90 6.02 -3.19
C VAL A 112 2.24 6.48 -4.48
N VAL A 113 1.34 7.46 -4.38
CA VAL A 113 0.72 8.14 -5.53
C VAL A 113 1.14 9.61 -5.54
N VAL A 114 1.42 10.12 -6.73
CA VAL A 114 1.77 11.52 -6.93
C VAL A 114 0.60 12.22 -7.60
N ASP A 115 -0.04 13.15 -6.88
CA ASP A 115 -1.17 13.94 -7.39
C ASP A 115 -1.19 15.32 -6.71
N ASN A 116 -1.73 16.32 -7.41
CA ASN A 116 -1.95 17.65 -6.85
C ASN A 116 -3.10 17.67 -5.84
N SER A 117 -4.14 16.85 -6.07
CA SER A 117 -5.31 16.73 -5.22
C SER A 117 -5.25 15.44 -4.41
N PHE A 118 -5.41 15.56 -3.09
CA PHE A 118 -5.44 14.42 -2.20
C PHE A 118 -6.60 13.47 -2.54
N SER A 119 -7.78 14.02 -2.81
CA SER A 119 -8.97 13.22 -3.15
C SER A 119 -8.76 12.40 -4.42
N LYS A 120 -8.12 12.98 -5.44
CA LYS A 120 -7.75 12.25 -6.67
C LYS A 120 -6.71 11.16 -6.39
N GLY A 121 -5.67 11.48 -5.63
CA GLY A 121 -4.66 10.49 -5.24
C GLY A 121 -5.23 9.32 -4.44
N VAL A 122 -6.16 9.58 -3.52
CA VAL A 122 -6.88 8.54 -2.77
C VAL A 122 -7.74 7.70 -3.70
N LEU A 123 -8.48 8.32 -4.63
CA LEU A 123 -9.28 7.60 -5.62
C LEU A 123 -8.41 6.67 -6.47
N SER A 124 -7.24 7.14 -6.92
CA SER A 124 -6.26 6.32 -7.65
C SER A 124 -5.78 5.15 -6.81
N LEU A 125 -5.51 5.33 -5.51
CA LEU A 125 -5.14 4.21 -4.64
C LEU A 125 -6.28 3.20 -4.51
N ILE A 126 -7.51 3.66 -4.29
CA ILE A 126 -8.69 2.76 -4.14
C ILE A 126 -8.90 1.94 -5.42
N GLN A 127 -8.70 2.53 -6.59
CA GLN A 127 -8.95 1.89 -7.88
C GLN A 127 -7.82 0.97 -8.33
N LEU A 128 -6.57 1.29 -8.00
CA LEU A 128 -5.39 0.65 -8.59
C LEU A 128 -4.62 -0.26 -7.63
N VAL A 129 -4.85 -0.17 -6.31
CA VAL A 129 -4.12 -1.00 -5.35
C VAL A 129 -4.68 -2.42 -5.29
N GLY A 130 -3.78 -3.40 -5.35
CA GLY A 130 -4.09 -4.82 -5.22
C GLY A 130 -4.19 -5.54 -6.55
N VAL A 131 -4.38 -6.86 -6.49
CA VAL A 131 -4.47 -7.74 -7.67
C VAL A 131 -5.55 -8.79 -7.43
N GLY A 132 -6.49 -8.91 -8.38
CA GLY A 132 -7.59 -9.89 -8.29
C GLY A 132 -8.43 -9.68 -7.01
N LYS A 133 -8.63 -10.75 -6.24
CA LYS A 133 -9.30 -10.69 -4.92
C LYS A 133 -8.42 -10.16 -3.78
N LEU A 134 -7.12 -9.98 -4.01
CA LEU A 134 -6.20 -9.37 -3.04
C LEU A 134 -6.16 -7.85 -3.27
N ARG A 135 -7.29 -7.19 -3.01
CA ARG A 135 -7.47 -5.73 -3.14
C ARG A 135 -8.20 -5.16 -1.91
N PRO A 136 -7.83 -3.95 -1.46
CA PRO A 136 -8.51 -3.33 -0.33
C PRO A 136 -10.02 -3.19 -0.55
N ASN A 137 -10.80 -3.43 0.50
CA ASN A 137 -12.25 -3.21 0.56
C ASN A 137 -12.66 -2.31 1.73
N VAL A 138 -11.70 -1.87 2.55
CA VAL A 138 -11.88 -0.90 3.65
C VAL A 138 -10.81 0.16 3.50
N VAL A 139 -11.20 1.43 3.64
CA VAL A 139 -10.27 2.55 3.77
C VAL A 139 -10.25 2.98 5.22
N LEU A 140 -9.06 3.11 5.79
CA LEU A 140 -8.84 3.61 7.13
C LEU A 140 -8.02 4.90 7.05
N MET A 141 -8.48 5.95 7.72
CA MET A 141 -7.80 7.24 7.76
C MET A 141 -7.91 7.85 9.14
N GLY A 142 -6.93 8.69 9.49
CA GLY A 142 -6.99 9.50 10.71
C GLY A 142 -8.10 10.55 10.63
N PHE A 143 -8.45 11.11 11.78
CA PHE A 143 -9.43 12.18 11.89
C PHE A 143 -8.75 13.54 11.95
N LYS A 144 -9.25 14.51 11.17
CA LYS A 144 -8.75 15.91 11.20
C LYS A 144 -9.33 16.62 12.41
N ALA A 145 -8.53 16.76 13.46
CA ALA A 145 -9.00 17.34 14.71
C ALA A 145 -9.35 18.84 14.57
N ASN A 146 -8.66 19.55 13.70
CA ASN A 146 -8.82 20.99 13.48
C ASN A 146 -9.85 21.34 12.38
N TRP A 147 -10.81 20.44 12.09
CA TRP A 147 -11.79 20.67 11.02
C TRP A 147 -12.66 21.91 11.24
N GLN A 148 -12.89 22.33 12.49
CA GLN A 148 -13.71 23.51 12.79
C GLN A 148 -12.96 24.84 12.58
N THR A 149 -11.63 24.84 12.76
CA THR A 149 -10.80 26.04 12.72
C THR A 149 -10.09 26.21 11.36
N CYS A 150 -10.16 25.21 10.49
CA CYS A 150 -9.53 25.26 9.17
C CYS A 150 -10.31 26.13 8.18
N PRO A 151 -9.60 26.83 7.26
CA PRO A 151 -10.25 27.52 6.16
C PRO A 151 -11.02 26.52 5.28
N LYS A 152 -12.20 26.92 4.77
CA LYS A 152 -13.12 26.05 4.03
C LYS A 152 -12.49 25.38 2.80
N GLN A 153 -11.50 26.00 2.19
CA GLN A 153 -10.75 25.43 1.06
C GLN A 153 -9.94 24.19 1.46
N GLU A 154 -9.34 24.16 2.66
CA GLU A 154 -8.63 22.98 3.21
C GLU A 154 -9.56 21.90 3.78
N LEU A 155 -10.86 22.17 3.84
CA LEU A 155 -11.88 21.16 4.15
C LEU A 155 -12.36 20.45 2.88
N GLN A 156 -12.39 21.17 1.76
CA GLN A 156 -12.73 20.61 0.45
C GLN A 156 -11.54 19.87 -0.15
N ASP A 157 -10.34 20.46 -0.05
CA ASP A 157 -9.08 19.76 -0.27
C ASP A 157 -8.67 19.09 1.03
N THR A 158 -9.09 17.83 1.22
CA THR A 158 -8.68 16.94 2.32
C THR A 158 -7.17 16.62 2.28
N SER A 159 -6.34 17.57 1.88
CA SER A 159 -4.89 17.45 1.83
C SER A 159 -4.36 17.07 3.21
N MET A 160 -3.74 15.90 3.26
CA MET A 160 -2.85 15.54 4.36
C MET A 160 -1.70 16.54 4.34
N PRO A 161 -1.47 17.33 5.40
CA PRO A 161 -0.35 18.25 5.43
C PRO A 161 0.94 17.44 5.39
N SER A 162 1.76 17.71 4.38
CA SER A 162 3.18 17.38 4.42
C SER A 162 3.81 18.19 5.55
N THR A 163 4.52 17.51 6.45
CA THR A 163 4.98 17.94 7.78
C THR A 163 6.01 19.09 7.80
N THR A 164 6.00 20.01 6.84
CA THR A 164 7.02 21.06 6.77
C THR A 164 6.72 22.29 7.64
N HIS A 165 5.48 22.53 8.09
CA HIS A 165 5.19 23.54 9.12
C HIS A 165 4.02 23.14 10.03
N SER A 166 4.28 23.16 11.35
CA SER A 166 3.36 23.14 12.51
C SER A 166 2.37 21.96 12.67
N THR A 167 2.56 21.21 13.77
CA THR A 167 1.62 20.29 14.47
C THR A 167 0.86 19.21 13.65
N PRO A 168 0.87 17.93 14.08
CA PRO A 168 0.09 16.89 13.41
C PRO A 168 -1.42 17.15 13.60
N THR A 169 -2.08 17.62 12.54
CA THR A 169 -3.51 17.97 12.51
C THR A 169 -4.43 16.76 12.38
N TRP A 170 -3.88 15.63 11.92
CA TRP A 170 -4.57 14.35 11.77
C TRP A 170 -4.10 13.40 12.87
N ARG A 171 -5.03 13.00 13.73
CA ARG A 171 -4.81 11.96 14.75
C ARG A 171 -5.28 10.61 14.25
#